data_AF-A0A8I6YDE8-F1
#
_entry.id   AF-A0A8I6YDE8-F1
#
_cell.length_a   1.000
_cell.length_b   1.000
_cell.length_c   1.000
_cell.angle_alpha   90.00
_cell.angle_beta   90.00
_cell.angle_gamma   90.00
#
_symmetry.space_group_name_H-M   'P 1'
#
loop_
_entity.id
_entity.type
_entity.pdbx_description
1 polymer ?
#
loop_
_entity_poly.entity_id
_entity_poly.type
_entity_poly.pdbx_seq_one_letter_code
_entity_poly.pdbx_strand_id
1 'polypeptide(L)'
;MGSEFSDAGRRWWIDTYPSAHEVARAYDVVVWHAERPQKHLNFSEIESRVEAKMLVPQGIKMKEITTKKKTTKKPSVVVNAGETDEEAMARFAREHPEYVRAELEHYWKREAEQKKKQDEAGPSTVIPIDSSSEEDCADFSEEEEEEGCDDPEKEEFWEQFRSSDDEE
;
A
#
# COMPACT_ATOMS: atom_id res chain seq x y z
N MET A 1 -6.94 6.51 -25.60
CA MET A 1 -7.22 5.86 -24.30
C MET A 1 -6.46 4.56 -24.26
N GLY A 2 -5.71 4.29 -23.19
CA GLY A 2 -4.93 3.05 -23.07
C GLY A 2 -5.65 2.02 -22.22
N SER A 3 -5.36 0.73 -22.46
CA SER A 3 -5.99 -0.38 -21.75
C SER A 3 -4.97 -1.29 -21.10
N GLU A 4 -5.24 -1.69 -19.86
CA GLU A 4 -4.44 -2.62 -19.08
C GLU A 4 -5.18 -3.94 -18.91
N PHE A 5 -4.45 -5.05 -19.01
CA PHE A 5 -4.95 -6.39 -18.76
C PHE A 5 -4.08 -7.07 -17.71
N SER A 6 -4.71 -7.81 -16.80
CA SER A 6 -3.99 -8.54 -15.75
C SER A 6 -4.41 -10.00 -15.79
N ASP A 7 -3.43 -10.91 -15.80
CA ASP A 7 -3.67 -12.34 -15.76
C ASP A 7 -2.51 -13.07 -15.07
N ALA A 8 -2.84 -14.14 -14.33
CA ALA A 8 -1.88 -14.96 -13.57
C ALA A 8 -0.87 -14.14 -12.73
N GLY A 9 -1.33 -13.03 -12.13
CA GLY A 9 -0.50 -12.13 -11.32
C GLY A 9 0.45 -11.22 -12.11
N ARG A 10 0.36 -11.21 -13.44
CA ARG A 10 1.11 -10.31 -14.34
C ARG A 10 0.18 -9.25 -14.91
N ARG A 11 0.75 -8.10 -15.24
CA ARG A 11 0.02 -6.97 -15.85
C ARG A 11 0.61 -6.65 -17.20
N TRP A 12 -0.23 -6.31 -18.15
CA TRP A 12 0.11 -6.07 -19.55
C TRP A 12 -0.57 -4.78 -20.03
N TRP A 13 0.19 -3.94 -20.71
CA TRP A 13 -0.31 -2.81 -21.47
C TRP A 13 -0.69 -3.27 -22.86
N ILE A 14 -1.95 -3.13 -23.26
CA ILE A 14 -2.52 -3.69 -24.50
C ILE A 14 -2.16 -2.82 -25.72
N ASP A 15 -2.59 -1.57 -25.73
CA ASP A 15 -2.17 -0.48 -26.62
C ASP A 15 -2.99 0.79 -26.29
N THR A 16 -2.76 1.87 -27.03
CA THR A 16 -3.60 3.07 -27.00
C THR A 16 -4.54 3.09 -28.20
N TYR A 17 -5.84 3.12 -27.94
CA TYR A 17 -6.88 3.15 -28.97
C TYR A 17 -7.56 4.53 -29.05
N PRO A 18 -8.02 4.94 -30.24
CA PRO A 18 -8.70 6.22 -30.46
C PRO A 18 -10.12 6.26 -29.85
N SER A 19 -10.78 5.11 -29.69
CA SER A 19 -12.16 5.03 -29.18
C SER A 19 -12.32 4.02 -28.04
N ALA A 20 -13.28 4.27 -27.14
CA ALA A 20 -13.61 3.34 -26.06
C ALA A 20 -14.15 2.00 -26.58
N HIS A 21 -14.88 2.02 -27.71
CA HIS A 21 -15.39 0.81 -28.33
C HIS A 21 -14.26 -0.09 -28.85
N GLU A 22 -13.20 0.49 -29.42
CA GLU A 22 -12.00 -0.27 -29.80
C GLU A 22 -11.25 -0.81 -28.59
N VAL A 23 -11.16 -0.03 -27.50
CA VAL A 23 -10.57 -0.51 -26.23
C VAL A 23 -11.29 -1.76 -25.74
N ALA A 24 -12.62 -1.75 -25.71
CA ALA A 24 -13.40 -2.88 -25.22
C ALA A 24 -13.23 -4.13 -26.09
N ARG A 25 -13.22 -3.98 -27.43
CA ARG A 25 -12.93 -5.11 -28.34
C ARG A 25 -11.52 -5.65 -28.16
N ALA A 26 -10.53 -4.78 -28.00
CA ALA A 26 -9.16 -5.19 -27.76
C ALA A 26 -9.04 -5.97 -26.44
N TYR A 27 -9.71 -5.51 -25.39
CA TYR A 27 -9.77 -6.23 -24.12
C TYR A 27 -10.37 -7.63 -24.28
N ASP A 28 -11.50 -7.76 -24.98
CA ASP A 28 -12.14 -9.06 -25.19
C ASP A 28 -11.28 -10.04 -25.99
N VAL A 29 -10.58 -9.56 -27.01
CA VAL A 29 -9.62 -10.39 -27.77
C VAL A 29 -8.47 -10.87 -26.87
N VAL A 30 -8.00 -10.04 -25.94
CA VAL A 30 -6.95 -10.42 -24.98
C VAL A 30 -7.46 -11.41 -23.94
N VAL A 31 -8.66 -11.20 -23.40
CA VAL A 31 -9.33 -12.12 -22.46
C VAL A 31 -9.55 -13.48 -23.13
N TRP A 32 -10.00 -13.49 -24.39
CA TRP A 32 -10.12 -14.71 -25.18
C TRP A 32 -8.78 -15.42 -25.36
N HIS A 33 -7.72 -14.66 -25.67
CA HIS A 33 -6.37 -15.21 -25.85
C HIS A 33 -5.79 -15.80 -24.55
N ALA A 34 -6.26 -15.36 -23.39
CA ALA A 34 -5.93 -15.92 -22.08
C ALA A 34 -6.78 -17.15 -21.71
N GLU A 35 -7.47 -17.76 -22.68
CA GLU A 35 -8.32 -18.96 -22.50
C GLU A 35 -9.42 -18.78 -21.43
N ARG A 36 -9.82 -17.53 -21.17
CA ARG A 36 -10.87 -17.21 -20.21
C ARG A 36 -12.24 -17.59 -20.80
N PRO A 37 -13.23 -17.96 -19.95
CA PRO A 37 -14.57 -18.28 -20.43
C PRO A 37 -15.21 -17.07 -21.13
N GLN A 38 -15.80 -17.30 -22.31
CA GLN A 38 -16.50 -16.31 -23.14
C GLN A 38 -17.57 -15.49 -22.38
N LYS A 39 -18.09 -16.03 -21.26
CA LYS A 39 -19.05 -15.34 -20.37
C LYS A 39 -18.51 -14.06 -19.73
N HIS A 40 -17.20 -13.85 -19.72
CA HIS A 40 -16.56 -12.67 -19.14
C HIS A 40 -16.19 -11.59 -20.16
N LEU A 41 -16.60 -11.74 -21.43
CA LEU A 41 -16.34 -10.74 -22.47
C LEU A 41 -17.40 -9.63 -22.43
N ASN A 42 -17.01 -8.43 -22.84
CA ASN A 42 -17.91 -7.29 -22.96
C ASN A 42 -18.83 -7.43 -24.19
N PHE A 43 -18.36 -8.11 -25.25
CA PHE A 43 -19.10 -8.42 -26.46
C PHE A 43 -19.22 -9.92 -26.70
N SER A 44 -20.45 -10.42 -26.74
CA SER A 44 -20.74 -11.83 -27.05
C SER A 44 -20.61 -12.16 -28.54
N GLU A 45 -20.59 -11.15 -29.42
CA GLU A 45 -20.47 -11.30 -30.88
C GLU A 45 -19.12 -11.87 -31.34
N ILE A 46 -18.11 -11.92 -30.47
CA ILE A 46 -16.83 -12.56 -30.79
C ILE A 46 -16.99 -14.07 -30.56
N GLU A 47 -17.61 -14.74 -31.53
CA GLU A 47 -17.83 -16.19 -31.49
C GLU A 47 -16.65 -16.97 -32.08
N SER A 48 -15.80 -16.31 -32.86
CA SER A 48 -14.66 -16.94 -33.53
C SER A 48 -13.34 -16.16 -33.42
N ARG A 49 -12.22 -16.90 -33.43
CA ARG A 49 -10.86 -16.32 -33.51
C ARG A 49 -10.64 -15.51 -34.79
N VAL A 50 -11.38 -15.81 -35.85
CA VAL A 50 -11.28 -15.10 -37.13
C VAL A 50 -11.92 -13.71 -36.99
N GLU A 51 -13.09 -13.61 -36.38
CA GLU A 51 -13.74 -12.32 -36.08
C GLU A 51 -12.90 -11.48 -35.12
N ALA A 52 -12.38 -12.08 -34.06
CA ALA A 52 -11.43 -11.43 -33.15
C ALA A 52 -10.25 -10.78 -33.89
N LYS A 53 -9.67 -11.48 -34.88
CA LYS A 53 -8.57 -10.97 -35.71
C LYS A 53 -9.02 -9.89 -36.70
N MET A 54 -10.24 -9.96 -37.21
CA MET A 54 -10.81 -8.94 -38.10
C MET A 54 -11.11 -7.63 -37.36
N LEU A 55 -11.47 -7.71 -36.07
CA LEU A 55 -11.79 -6.54 -35.24
C LEU A 55 -10.56 -5.70 -34.86
N VAL A 56 -9.36 -6.30 -34.86
CA VAL A 56 -8.10 -5.60 -34.66
C VAL A 56 -7.14 -5.97 -35.79
N PRO A 57 -7.23 -5.31 -36.96
CA PRO A 57 -6.48 -5.67 -38.17
C PRO A 57 -4.96 -5.70 -38.01
N GLN A 58 -4.42 -4.95 -37.04
CA GLN A 58 -2.97 -4.86 -36.80
C GLN A 58 -2.45 -5.86 -35.75
N GLY A 59 -3.34 -6.65 -35.13
CA GLY A 59 -3.02 -7.44 -33.94
C GLY A 59 -2.76 -6.55 -32.73
N ILE A 60 -2.96 -7.11 -31.54
CA ILE A 60 -2.81 -6.39 -30.27
C ILE A 60 -1.36 -6.50 -29.80
N LYS A 61 -0.70 -5.37 -29.48
CA LYS A 61 0.70 -5.33 -29.03
C LYS A 61 0.82 -5.24 -27.51
N MET A 62 0.72 -6.37 -26.83
CA MET A 62 0.85 -6.40 -25.37
C MET A 62 2.31 -6.21 -24.91
N LYS A 63 2.54 -5.29 -23.98
CA LYS A 63 3.82 -5.11 -23.27
C LYS A 63 3.64 -5.41 -21.79
N GLU A 64 4.45 -6.32 -21.25
CA GLU A 64 4.39 -6.65 -19.82
C GLU A 64 4.80 -5.42 -18.99
N ILE A 65 3.95 -5.03 -18.05
CA ILE A 65 4.21 -3.97 -17.09
C ILE A 65 4.91 -4.62 -15.89
N THR A 66 6.24 -4.64 -15.93
CA THR A 66 7.02 -5.02 -14.75
C THR A 66 6.99 -3.85 -13.76
N THR A 67 5.97 -3.79 -12.90
CA THR A 67 6.15 -3.01 -11.68
C THR A 67 7.12 -3.79 -10.83
N LYS A 68 8.40 -3.39 -10.84
CA LYS A 68 9.33 -3.77 -9.78
C LYS A 68 8.66 -3.31 -8.49
N LYS A 69 7.99 -4.23 -7.79
CA LYS A 69 7.69 -4.03 -6.38
C LYS A 69 9.06 -3.70 -5.80
N LYS A 70 9.26 -2.46 -5.35
CA LYS A 70 10.29 -2.18 -4.35
C LYS A 70 9.87 -3.03 -3.18
N THR A 71 10.29 -4.29 -3.17
CA THR A 71 10.39 -5.06 -1.95
C THR A 71 11.48 -4.33 -1.20
N THR A 72 11.12 -3.29 -0.46
CA THR A 72 11.82 -2.99 0.77
C THR A 72 11.76 -4.31 1.52
N LYS A 73 12.81 -5.11 1.39
CA LYS A 73 13.05 -6.24 2.27
C LYS A 73 12.97 -5.60 3.64
N LYS A 74 11.88 -5.88 4.36
CA LYS A 74 11.81 -5.52 5.77
C LYS A 74 13.05 -6.19 6.38
N PRO A 75 13.97 -5.43 7.01
CA PRO A 75 15.04 -6.08 7.75
C PRO A 75 14.38 -7.07 8.70
N SER A 76 14.85 -8.32 8.66
CA SER A 76 14.35 -9.36 9.54
C SER A 76 14.84 -9.02 10.94
N VAL A 77 14.07 -8.22 11.68
CA VAL A 77 14.34 -7.92 13.08
C VAL A 77 13.93 -9.13 13.90
N VAL A 78 14.91 -9.74 14.56
CA VAL A 78 14.69 -10.85 15.49
C VAL A 78 14.49 -10.24 16.87
N VAL A 79 13.26 -10.32 17.39
CA VAL A 79 12.95 -9.97 18.78
C VAL A 79 13.14 -11.22 19.63
N ASN A 80 13.89 -11.13 20.72
CA ASN A 80 14.08 -12.27 21.62
C ASN A 80 12.86 -12.46 22.52
N ALA A 81 12.51 -13.72 22.84
CA ALA A 81 11.45 -14.01 23.80
C ALA A 81 11.90 -13.56 25.20
N GLY A 82 11.34 -12.43 25.68
CA GLY A 82 11.69 -11.78 26.94
C GLY A 82 12.23 -10.35 26.81
N GLU A 83 12.53 -9.90 25.59
CA GLU A 83 12.92 -8.51 25.30
C GLU A 83 11.66 -7.64 25.15
N THR A 84 11.63 -6.49 25.83
CA THR A 84 10.53 -5.53 25.65
C THR A 84 10.66 -4.82 24.29
N ASP A 85 9.56 -4.29 23.76
CA ASP A 85 9.58 -3.53 22.50
C ASP A 85 10.55 -2.35 22.55
N GLU A 86 10.65 -1.66 23.69
CA GLU A 86 11.60 -0.57 23.90
C GLU A 86 13.06 -1.04 23.81
N GLU A 87 13.40 -2.17 24.44
CA GLU A 87 14.74 -2.73 24.38
C GLU A 87 15.10 -3.20 22.96
N ALA A 88 14.13 -3.83 22.27
CA ALA A 88 14.29 -4.23 20.88
C ALA A 88 14.48 -3.03 19.93
N MET A 89 13.74 -1.93 20.13
CA MET A 89 13.86 -0.70 19.35
C MET A 89 15.20 0.01 19.62
N ALA A 90 15.63 0.08 20.88
CA ALA A 90 16.92 0.66 21.26
C ALA A 90 18.10 -0.14 20.69
N ARG A 91 18.01 -1.46 20.73
CA ARG A 91 18.98 -2.37 20.12
C ARG A 91 19.00 -2.21 18.60
N PHE A 92 17.83 -2.22 17.95
CA PHE A 92 17.71 -2.03 16.50
C PHE A 92 18.31 -0.70 16.05
N ALA A 93 18.03 0.41 16.75
CA ALA A 93 18.61 1.72 16.44
C ALA A 93 20.14 1.75 16.57
N ARG A 94 20.70 1.03 17.54
CA ARG A 94 22.16 0.89 17.73
C ARG A 94 22.80 0.00 16.66
N GLU A 95 22.15 -1.09 16.28
CA GLU A 95 22.64 -2.04 15.28
C GLU A 95 22.48 -1.51 13.84
N HIS A 96 21.50 -0.63 13.60
CA HIS A 96 21.16 -0.08 12.29
C HIS A 96 21.21 1.47 12.24
N PRO A 97 22.38 2.09 12.46
CA PRO A 97 22.52 3.54 12.41
C PRO A 97 22.19 4.13 11.01
N GLU A 98 22.31 3.34 9.94
CA GLU A 98 21.91 3.73 8.59
C GLU A 98 20.41 3.99 8.46
N TYR A 99 19.58 3.26 9.19
CA TYR A 99 18.13 3.42 9.16
C TYR A 99 17.73 4.74 9.85
N VAL A 100 18.31 5.00 11.02
CA VAL A 100 18.14 6.26 11.76
C VAL A 100 18.54 7.48 10.91
N ARG A 101 19.67 7.38 10.19
CA ARG A 101 20.12 8.45 9.28
C ARG A 101 19.14 8.65 8.11
N ALA A 102 18.66 7.57 7.52
CA ALA A 102 17.72 7.65 6.40
C ALA A 102 16.38 8.30 6.79
N GLU A 103 15.87 7.99 7.99
CA GLU A 103 14.66 8.64 8.52
C GLU A 103 14.90 10.14 8.77
N LEU A 104 16.02 10.50 9.39
CA LEU A 104 16.36 11.90 9.65
C LEU A 104 16.49 12.70 8.34
N GLU A 105 17.15 12.14 7.32
CA GLU A 105 17.20 12.73 5.99
C GLU A 105 15.82 12.91 5.35
N HIS A 106 14.91 11.94 5.54
CA HIS A 106 13.55 12.02 5.03
C HIS A 106 12.78 13.16 5.69
N TYR A 107 12.88 13.32 7.02
CA TYR A 107 12.24 14.41 7.74
C TYR A 107 12.80 15.79 7.32
N TRP A 108 14.11 15.95 7.24
CA TRP A 108 14.71 17.23 6.80
C TRP A 108 14.34 17.61 5.37
N LYS A 109 14.28 16.64 4.43
CA LYS A 109 13.83 16.92 3.05
C LYS A 109 12.38 17.38 3.00
N ARG A 110 11.50 16.77 3.81
CA ARG A 110 10.08 17.15 3.92
C ARG A 110 9.92 18.53 4.53
N GLU A 111 10.67 18.85 5.58
CA GLU A 111 10.65 20.17 6.23
C GLU A 111 11.13 21.26 5.26
N ALA A 112 12.18 21.01 4.49
CA ALA A 112 12.65 21.94 3.45
C ALA A 112 11.60 22.17 2.35
N GLU A 113 10.88 21.12 1.93
CA GLU A 113 9.81 21.24 0.95
C GLU A 113 8.58 21.99 1.50
N GLN A 114 8.24 21.79 2.79
CA GLN A 114 7.17 22.53 3.44
C GLN A 114 7.52 24.01 3.65
N LYS A 115 8.76 24.32 4.05
CA LYS A 115 9.23 25.70 4.18
C LYS A 115 9.18 26.44 2.85
N LYS A 116 9.54 25.80 1.73
CA LYS A 116 9.39 26.42 0.40
C LYS A 116 7.94 26.80 0.09
N LYS A 117 6.96 25.99 0.49
CA LYS A 117 5.52 26.31 0.31
C LYS A 117 5.05 27.41 1.25
N GLN A 118 5.66 27.53 2.43
CA GLN A 118 5.33 28.56 3.41
C GLN A 118 5.99 29.91 3.09
N ASP A 119 7.13 29.93 2.41
CA ASP A 119 7.83 31.15 1.97
C ASP A 119 7.28 31.69 0.62
N GLU A 120 6.61 30.83 -0.17
CA GLU A 120 5.83 31.22 -1.36
C GLU A 120 4.44 31.79 -0.98
N ALA A 121 3.92 31.44 0.21
CA ALA A 121 2.87 32.19 0.86
C ALA A 121 3.52 33.38 1.58
N GLY A 122 3.45 34.58 0.99
CA GLY A 122 4.13 35.77 1.51
C GLY A 122 4.00 35.96 3.03
N PRO A 123 4.98 36.64 3.66
CA PRO A 123 5.23 36.63 5.11
C PRO A 123 3.92 36.74 5.89
N SER A 124 3.55 35.64 6.54
CA SER A 124 2.45 35.60 7.48
C SER A 124 2.70 36.64 8.56
N THR A 125 1.70 37.49 8.79
CA THR A 125 1.76 38.62 9.71
C THR A 125 2.22 38.14 11.09
N VAL A 126 3.40 38.60 11.51
CA VAL A 126 3.87 38.51 12.90
C VAL A 126 2.82 39.17 13.77
N ILE A 127 2.04 38.38 14.51
CA ILE A 127 1.38 38.86 15.71
C ILE A 127 2.44 38.79 16.80
N PRO A 128 2.89 39.92 17.36
CA PRO A 128 3.81 39.90 18.49
C PRO A 128 3.08 39.21 19.65
N ILE A 129 3.51 37.99 19.96
CA ILE A 129 3.10 37.28 21.17
C ILE A 129 3.99 37.86 22.26
N ASP A 130 3.41 38.74 23.06
CA ASP A 130 4.03 39.23 24.28
C ASP A 130 4.40 38.00 25.13
N SER A 131 5.70 37.83 25.40
CA SER A 131 6.18 36.77 26.28
C SER A 131 5.69 37.04 27.69
N SER A 132 4.68 36.30 28.12
CA SER A 132 4.28 36.16 29.52
C SER A 132 3.45 34.89 29.69
N SER A 133 4.07 33.83 30.20
CA SER A 133 3.79 33.29 31.54
C SER A 133 4.60 32.02 31.76
N GLU A 134 5.23 31.95 32.91
CA GLU A 134 6.13 30.93 33.41
C GLU A 134 5.36 30.02 34.37
N GLU A 135 4.48 29.16 33.88
CA GLU A 135 3.71 28.23 34.71
C GLU A 135 3.54 26.95 33.90
N ASP A 136 3.68 25.73 34.40
CA ASP A 136 3.89 25.18 35.73
C ASP A 136 4.10 23.70 35.39
N CYS A 137 5.32 23.19 35.48
CA CYS A 137 5.58 21.78 35.20
C CYS A 137 5.00 20.98 36.35
N ALA A 138 3.70 20.65 36.25
CA ALA A 138 3.04 19.76 37.16
C ALA A 138 3.76 18.41 37.14
N ASP A 139 4.47 18.18 38.24
CA ASP A 139 4.96 16.90 38.74
C ASP A 139 3.75 15.97 38.92
N PHE A 140 3.50 15.09 37.96
CA PHE A 140 2.59 13.96 38.18
C PHE A 140 3.42 12.79 38.68
N SER A 141 3.47 12.73 40.02
CA SER A 141 3.93 11.59 40.79
C SER A 141 3.20 10.29 40.40
N GLU A 142 3.97 9.22 40.50
CA GLU A 142 3.59 7.82 40.36
C GLU A 142 2.43 7.46 41.30
N GLU A 143 1.37 6.88 40.77
CA GLU A 143 0.40 6.08 41.54
C GLU A 143 -0.01 4.90 40.64
N GLU A 144 0.48 3.70 40.95
CA GLU A 144 -0.15 2.45 40.52
C GLU A 144 -1.62 2.42 41.00
N GLU A 145 -2.53 1.79 40.25
CA GLU A 145 -3.30 0.62 40.71
C GLU A 145 -4.03 -0.04 39.52
N GLU A 146 -3.84 -1.37 39.47
CA GLU A 146 -4.68 -2.45 38.96
C GLU A 146 -6.20 -2.17 38.81
N GLU A 147 -6.78 -2.41 37.63
CA GLU A 147 -8.11 -3.04 37.55
C GLU A 147 -8.32 -3.70 36.17
N GLY A 148 -8.47 -5.02 36.18
CA GLY A 148 -8.77 -5.81 35.00
C GLY A 148 -10.17 -5.51 34.44
N CYS A 149 -10.27 -5.54 33.12
CA CYS A 149 -11.51 -5.91 32.44
C CYS A 149 -11.14 -6.97 31.41
N ASP A 150 -11.01 -8.21 31.90
CA ASP A 150 -11.25 -9.38 31.09
C ASP A 150 -12.65 -9.25 30.51
N ASP A 151 -12.72 -9.16 29.20
CA ASP A 151 -13.92 -8.95 28.41
C ASP A 151 -14.35 -10.34 27.90
N PRO A 152 -15.27 -11.05 28.60
CA PRO A 152 -15.53 -12.48 28.34
C PRO A 152 -16.21 -12.77 26.99
N GLU A 153 -16.65 -11.75 26.26
CA GLU A 153 -17.28 -11.92 24.94
C GLU A 153 -16.27 -12.20 23.82
N LYS A 154 -14.97 -12.02 24.07
CA LYS A 154 -13.92 -12.27 23.07
C LYS A 154 -13.64 -13.76 22.88
N GLU A 155 -14.04 -14.61 23.81
CA GLU A 155 -13.83 -16.06 23.68
C GLU A 155 -14.76 -16.69 22.63
N GLU A 156 -16.02 -16.26 22.53
CA GLU A 156 -16.98 -16.77 21.53
C GLU A 156 -16.53 -16.49 20.08
N PHE A 157 -15.85 -15.36 19.85
CA PHE A 157 -15.36 -14.99 18.53
C PHE A 157 -14.29 -15.96 17.98
N TRP A 158 -13.49 -16.58 18.85
CA TRP A 158 -12.36 -17.43 18.43
C TRP A 158 -12.68 -18.94 18.42
N GLU A 159 -13.78 -19.37 19.05
CA GLU A 159 -14.20 -20.78 19.03
C GLU A 159 -14.55 -21.28 17.62
N GLN A 160 -15.02 -20.38 16.73
CA GLN A 160 -15.34 -20.73 15.34
C GLN A 160 -14.11 -21.13 14.50
N PHE A 161 -12.89 -20.75 14.92
CA PHE A 161 -11.64 -21.11 14.23
C PHE A 161 -10.90 -22.29 14.87
N ARG A 162 -11.31 -22.74 16.06
CA ARG A 162 -10.65 -23.86 16.78
C ARG A 162 -11.20 -25.24 16.41
N SER A 163 -12.32 -25.33 15.70
CA SER A 163 -13.04 -26.58 15.44
C SER A 163 -12.60 -27.35 14.18
N SER A 164 -11.38 -27.17 13.67
CA SER A 164 -10.91 -27.89 12.48
C SER A 164 -9.53 -28.55 12.61
N ASP A 165 -9.11 -28.92 13.82
CA ASP A 165 -7.94 -29.77 14.00
C ASP A 165 -8.29 -30.98 14.89
N ASP A 166 -8.98 -31.94 14.28
CA ASP A 166 -9.00 -33.36 14.64
C ASP A 166 -9.34 -34.12 13.36
N GLU A 167 -8.33 -34.64 12.66
CA GLU A 167 -8.35 -35.94 11.97
C GLU A 167 -6.89 -36.42 11.72
N GLU A 168 -6.63 -37.63 12.22
CA GLU A 168 -5.46 -38.55 12.16
C GLU A 168 -4.32 -38.43 13.18
#